data_AF-A0A831ULS2-F1
#
_entry.id   AF-A0A831ULS2-F1
#
_cell.length_a   1.000
_cell.length_b   1.000
_cell.length_c   1.000
_cell.angle_alpha   90.00
_cell.angle_beta   90.00
_cell.angle_gamma   90.00
#
_symmetry.space_group_name_H-M   'P 1'
#
loop_
_entity.id
_entity.type
_entity.pdbx_description
1 polymer ?
#
loop_
_entity_poly.entity_id
_entity_poly.type
_entity_poly.pdbx_seq_one_letter_code
_entity_poly.pdbx_strand_id
1 'polypeptide(L)'
;PHFMLKEINQQPDVIRSTLRGRVTEGSEEVQLKDMNIDLDELRNCKHIHIVACGTAWHAGMVGKYLIEKLTRVPVELDIASEYRYRDPIIPENTIMIPVSQSGETADTLEAIRIAKSKGAKVASIVNAVGSSVARESHGVIYQQAGPEIGVASTKAYTSQVTCFALFTIWLGETRGSITKEEARKMIAELRAIPDKIQWVLDNQENIVNCAKDPKYLDAFNALFLGRSYNYPSALEGALKLKEISYIHAEGYAAGEMKHGPIALVTDKLPVVSIAVQGETYDKTVSNIQEIRARSGICLNVATVGDSDIKAHSDDILWVPECYEPFSPIVVAVPLQLLAYYIAANRGCDVDQPRNLAKSVTVE
;
A
#
# COMPACT_ATOMS: atom_id res chain seq x y z
N PRO A 1 20.75 -11.42 -11.05
CA PRO A 1 20.08 -10.34 -10.28
C PRO A 1 18.69 -10.07 -10.86
N HIS A 2 17.66 -9.99 -10.01
CA HIS A 2 16.25 -9.81 -10.41
C HIS A 2 15.88 -8.32 -10.53
N PHE A 3 14.98 -7.98 -11.47
CA PHE A 3 14.39 -6.66 -11.60
C PHE A 3 13.62 -6.24 -10.35
N MET A 4 12.86 -7.16 -9.74
CA MET A 4 12.09 -6.86 -8.53
C MET A 4 13.00 -6.38 -7.39
N LEU A 5 14.15 -7.02 -7.15
CA LEU A 5 15.09 -6.55 -6.12
C LEU A 5 15.65 -5.17 -6.44
N LYS A 6 16.02 -4.92 -7.70
CA LYS A 6 16.46 -3.59 -8.14
C LYS A 6 15.37 -2.55 -7.87
N GLU A 7 14.12 -2.87 -8.16
CA GLU A 7 12.97 -1.97 -8.00
C GLU A 7 12.64 -1.70 -6.53
N ILE A 8 12.77 -2.70 -5.65
CA ILE A 8 12.68 -2.52 -4.19
C ILE A 8 13.73 -1.51 -3.70
N ASN A 9 14.97 -1.65 -4.18
CA ASN A 9 16.08 -0.75 -3.82
C ASN A 9 15.95 0.66 -4.40
N GLN A 10 15.14 0.85 -5.45
CA GLN A 10 14.87 2.17 -6.04
C GLN A 10 13.83 2.98 -5.28
N GLN A 11 13.12 2.38 -4.32
CA GLN A 11 12.00 3.03 -3.63
C GLN A 11 12.35 4.37 -2.97
N PRO A 12 13.50 4.57 -2.27
CA PRO A 12 13.87 5.89 -1.76
C PRO A 12 13.84 7.00 -2.83
N ASP A 13 14.48 6.75 -3.98
CA ASP A 13 14.56 7.72 -5.07
C ASP A 13 13.25 7.91 -5.82
N VAL A 14 12.45 6.84 -5.92
CA VAL A 14 11.09 6.91 -6.47
C VAL A 14 10.23 7.82 -5.62
N ILE A 15 10.24 7.67 -4.30
CA ILE A 15 9.45 8.52 -3.40
C ILE A 15 9.94 9.98 -3.48
N ARG A 16 11.26 10.22 -3.51
CA ARG A 16 11.81 11.57 -3.76
C ARG A 16 11.32 12.14 -5.10
N SER A 17 11.22 11.32 -6.14
CA SER A 17 10.70 11.73 -7.45
C SER A 17 9.20 12.04 -7.38
N THR A 18 8.39 11.19 -6.74
CA THR A 18 6.96 11.41 -6.51
C THR A 18 6.69 12.70 -5.72
N LEU A 19 7.55 13.10 -4.79
CA LEU A 19 7.42 14.38 -4.07
C LEU A 19 7.84 15.58 -4.94
N ARG A 20 8.80 15.40 -5.86
CA ARG A 20 9.40 16.47 -6.65
C ARG A 20 8.36 17.20 -7.49
N GLY A 21 8.36 18.53 -7.41
CA GLY A 21 7.43 19.39 -8.15
C GLY A 21 5.99 19.42 -7.60
N ARG A 22 5.65 18.54 -6.65
CA ARG A 22 4.38 18.53 -5.91
C ARG A 22 4.51 19.12 -4.52
N VAL A 23 5.71 19.02 -3.95
CA VAL A 23 6.11 19.70 -2.74
C VAL A 23 7.39 20.47 -3.07
N THR A 24 7.28 21.78 -3.24
CA THR A 24 8.43 22.64 -3.56
C THR A 24 9.42 22.68 -2.39
N GLU A 25 10.72 22.73 -2.68
CA GLU A 25 11.75 22.88 -1.64
C GLU A 25 11.56 24.22 -0.91
N GLY A 26 11.47 24.19 0.42
CA GLY A 26 11.09 25.35 1.23
C GLY A 26 9.61 25.74 1.22
N SER A 27 8.78 25.08 0.40
CA SER A 27 7.32 25.21 0.43
C SER A 27 6.68 24.11 1.27
N GLU A 28 5.54 24.43 1.84
CA GLU A 28 4.79 23.58 2.79
C GLU A 28 3.36 23.39 2.31
N GLU A 29 3.15 23.59 1.02
CA GLU A 29 1.88 23.41 0.36
C GLU A 29 2.04 22.29 -0.68
N VAL A 30 1.05 21.42 -0.76
CA VAL A 30 0.99 20.43 -1.85
C VAL A 30 0.38 21.08 -3.08
N GLN A 31 1.05 20.96 -4.23
CA GLN A 31 0.55 21.43 -5.51
C GLN A 31 0.46 20.27 -6.52
N LEU A 32 -0.77 19.89 -6.85
CA LEU A 32 -1.04 18.87 -7.86
C LEU A 32 -1.40 19.55 -9.20
N LYS A 33 -0.41 20.08 -9.91
CA LYS A 33 -0.61 20.92 -11.11
C LYS A 33 -1.32 20.21 -12.27
N ASP A 34 -1.16 18.90 -12.35
CA ASP A 34 -1.80 18.06 -13.37
C ASP A 34 -3.24 17.65 -12.99
N MET A 35 -3.73 18.11 -11.83
CA MET A 35 -5.14 17.98 -11.43
C MET A 35 -5.94 19.13 -12.04
N ASN A 36 -6.44 18.93 -13.26
CA ASN A 36 -7.38 19.87 -13.91
C ASN A 36 -8.81 19.69 -13.36
N ILE A 37 -8.92 19.76 -12.03
CA ILE A 37 -10.18 19.80 -11.26
C ILE A 37 -10.18 21.14 -10.53
N ASP A 38 -11.27 21.89 -10.63
CA ASP A 38 -11.37 23.20 -9.98
C ASP A 38 -11.33 23.07 -8.45
N LEU A 39 -10.73 24.05 -7.78
CA LEU A 39 -10.71 24.14 -6.32
C LEU A 39 -12.13 24.15 -5.74
N ASP A 40 -13.09 24.74 -6.44
CA ASP A 40 -14.49 24.72 -6.01
C ASP A 40 -15.13 23.32 -6.17
N GLU A 41 -14.74 22.55 -7.17
CA GLU A 41 -15.18 21.15 -7.30
C GLU A 41 -14.61 20.29 -6.16
N LEU A 42 -13.37 20.52 -5.75
CA LEU A 42 -12.73 19.83 -4.62
C LEU A 42 -13.31 20.24 -3.27
N ARG A 43 -13.56 21.55 -3.06
CA ARG A 43 -14.26 22.05 -1.87
C ARG A 43 -15.62 21.42 -1.73
N ASN A 44 -16.34 21.22 -2.84
CA ASN A 44 -17.67 20.64 -2.85
C ASN A 44 -17.68 19.11 -2.98
N CYS A 45 -16.51 18.45 -3.04
CA CYS A 45 -16.41 16.99 -3.11
C CYS A 45 -17.10 16.37 -1.89
N LYS A 46 -18.10 15.52 -2.14
CA LYS A 46 -18.87 14.83 -1.08
C LYS A 46 -18.61 13.34 -1.02
N HIS A 47 -18.15 12.75 -2.12
CA HIS A 47 -17.93 11.33 -2.26
C HIS A 47 -16.67 11.09 -3.08
N ILE A 48 -15.90 10.08 -2.68
CA ILE A 48 -14.75 9.61 -3.47
C ILE A 48 -14.94 8.14 -3.79
N HIS A 49 -14.74 7.76 -5.05
CA HIS A 49 -14.78 6.36 -5.49
C HIS A 49 -13.37 5.97 -5.94
N ILE A 50 -12.72 5.05 -5.26
CA ILE A 50 -11.42 4.50 -5.66
C ILE A 50 -11.65 3.17 -6.38
N VAL A 51 -11.03 3.01 -7.54
CA VAL A 51 -11.21 1.78 -8.34
C VAL A 51 -9.87 1.29 -8.85
N ALA A 52 -9.55 0.02 -8.58
CA ALA A 52 -8.24 -0.55 -8.88
C ALA A 52 -8.28 -2.10 -8.86
N CYS A 53 -7.17 -2.74 -9.21
CA CYS A 53 -6.99 -4.19 -9.15
C CYS A 53 -5.69 -4.58 -8.43
N GLY A 54 -5.68 -5.72 -7.75
CA GLY A 54 -4.48 -6.30 -7.12
C GLY A 54 -3.78 -5.33 -6.16
N THR A 55 -2.45 -5.22 -6.26
CA THR A 55 -1.65 -4.30 -5.43
C THR A 55 -2.11 -2.85 -5.45
N ALA A 56 -2.63 -2.35 -6.59
CA ALA A 56 -3.15 -0.99 -6.66
C ALA A 56 -4.43 -0.81 -5.83
N TRP A 57 -5.21 -1.88 -5.67
CA TRP A 57 -6.39 -1.89 -4.79
C TRP A 57 -6.00 -1.84 -3.31
N HIS A 58 -4.91 -2.51 -2.90
CA HIS A 58 -4.35 -2.35 -1.55
C HIS A 58 -3.89 -0.92 -1.29
N ALA A 59 -3.22 -0.27 -2.25
CA ALA A 59 -2.84 1.14 -2.14
C ALA A 59 -4.08 2.05 -2.02
N GLY A 60 -5.14 1.75 -2.80
CA GLY A 60 -6.44 2.41 -2.69
C GLY A 60 -7.09 2.25 -1.31
N MET A 61 -6.91 1.09 -0.67
CA MET A 61 -7.39 0.85 0.68
C MET A 61 -6.65 1.70 1.73
N VAL A 62 -5.33 1.89 1.59
CA VAL A 62 -4.61 2.88 2.40
C VAL A 62 -5.15 4.29 2.14
N GLY A 63 -5.35 4.65 0.86
CA GLY A 63 -5.95 5.92 0.46
C GLY A 63 -7.31 6.19 1.10
N LYS A 64 -8.18 5.18 1.17
CA LYS A 64 -9.47 5.25 1.87
C LYS A 64 -9.30 5.64 3.33
N TYR A 65 -8.43 4.97 4.09
CA TYR A 65 -8.18 5.31 5.50
C TYR A 65 -7.66 6.74 5.66
N LEU A 66 -6.72 7.17 4.81
CA LEU A 66 -6.16 8.52 4.83
C LEU A 66 -7.23 9.58 4.59
N ILE A 67 -7.97 9.45 3.50
CA ILE A 67 -8.97 10.42 3.07
C ILE A 67 -10.10 10.51 4.09
N GLU A 68 -10.67 9.38 4.54
CA GLU A 68 -11.80 9.39 5.47
C GLU A 68 -11.40 9.96 6.84
N LYS A 69 -10.25 9.57 7.38
CA LYS A 69 -9.79 10.05 8.69
C LYS A 69 -9.48 11.55 8.64
N LEU A 70 -8.76 12.02 7.62
CA LEU A 70 -8.19 13.38 7.58
C LEU A 70 -9.09 14.42 6.89
N THR A 71 -10.01 14.00 6.02
CA THR A 71 -10.86 14.92 5.24
C THR A 71 -12.35 14.76 5.48
N ARG A 72 -12.75 13.67 6.17
CA ARG A 72 -14.15 13.31 6.46
C ARG A 72 -15.02 13.14 5.21
N VAL A 73 -14.39 12.90 4.06
CA VAL A 73 -15.08 12.55 2.81
C VAL A 73 -15.21 11.03 2.75
N PRO A 74 -16.43 10.47 2.68
CA PRO A 74 -16.65 9.04 2.49
C PRO A 74 -15.98 8.52 1.21
N VAL A 75 -15.32 7.37 1.33
CA VAL A 75 -14.65 6.71 0.21
C VAL A 75 -15.27 5.35 -0.04
N GLU A 76 -15.78 5.14 -1.25
CA GLU A 76 -16.12 3.82 -1.77
C GLU A 76 -14.88 3.23 -2.46
N LEU A 77 -14.51 1.99 -2.15
CA LEU A 77 -13.37 1.31 -2.76
C LEU A 77 -13.86 0.03 -3.41
N ASP A 78 -13.60 -0.12 -4.71
CA ASP A 78 -14.02 -1.28 -5.47
C ASP A 78 -12.90 -1.91 -6.28
N ILE A 79 -13.02 -3.22 -6.46
CA ILE A 79 -12.26 -3.94 -7.47
C ILE A 79 -12.85 -3.57 -8.83
N ALA A 80 -12.01 -3.17 -9.79
CA ALA A 80 -12.50 -2.63 -11.06
C ALA A 80 -13.37 -3.63 -11.85
N SER A 81 -13.05 -4.92 -11.79
CA SER A 81 -13.83 -5.98 -12.41
C SER A 81 -15.26 -6.05 -11.85
N GLU A 82 -15.44 -5.85 -10.53
CA GLU A 82 -16.77 -5.87 -9.91
C GLU A 82 -17.54 -4.56 -10.14
N TYR A 83 -16.83 -3.43 -10.12
CA TYR A 83 -17.42 -2.10 -10.28
C TYR A 83 -18.23 -1.97 -11.57
N ARG A 84 -17.70 -2.50 -12.69
CA ARG A 84 -18.35 -2.40 -13.99
C ARG A 84 -19.62 -3.24 -14.12
N TYR A 85 -19.77 -4.29 -13.31
CA TYR A 85 -20.89 -5.25 -13.42
C TYR A 85 -22.00 -5.04 -12.39
N ARG A 86 -21.80 -4.19 -11.37
CA ARG A 86 -22.76 -4.02 -10.26
C ARG A 86 -23.70 -2.80 -10.35
N ASP A 87 -23.72 -2.09 -11.48
CA ASP A 87 -24.44 -0.82 -11.67
C ASP A 87 -24.19 0.19 -10.52
N PRO A 88 -23.00 0.81 -10.45
CA PRO A 88 -22.58 1.57 -9.28
C PRO A 88 -23.43 2.83 -9.09
N ILE A 89 -23.79 3.12 -7.84
CA ILE A 89 -24.47 4.37 -7.46
C ILE A 89 -23.40 5.46 -7.39
N ILE A 90 -23.55 6.52 -8.19
CA ILE A 90 -22.58 7.61 -8.26
C ILE A 90 -23.32 8.91 -7.93
N PRO A 91 -23.23 9.40 -6.67
CA PRO A 91 -23.87 10.64 -6.28
C PRO A 91 -23.26 11.87 -6.99
N GLU A 92 -23.97 12.99 -6.93
CA GLU A 92 -23.42 14.28 -7.34
C GLU A 92 -22.17 14.65 -6.51
N ASN A 93 -21.27 15.45 -7.10
CA ASN A 93 -20.00 15.86 -6.49
C ASN A 93 -19.09 14.67 -6.09
N THR A 94 -19.13 13.60 -6.90
CA THR A 94 -18.22 12.45 -6.75
C THR A 94 -16.93 12.66 -7.56
N ILE A 95 -15.80 12.42 -6.90
CA ILE A 95 -14.49 12.27 -7.56
C ILE A 95 -14.14 10.78 -7.60
N MET A 96 -13.98 10.25 -8.80
CA MET A 96 -13.44 8.92 -9.04
C MET A 96 -11.91 8.97 -9.15
N ILE A 97 -11.22 8.10 -8.41
CA ILE A 97 -9.78 7.93 -8.41
C ILE A 97 -9.43 6.51 -8.91
N PRO A 98 -9.30 6.32 -10.23
CA PRO A 98 -8.76 5.07 -10.76
C PRO A 98 -7.25 4.99 -10.49
N VAL A 99 -6.77 3.82 -10.06
CA VAL A 99 -5.34 3.59 -9.76
C VAL A 99 -4.80 2.49 -10.66
N SER A 100 -3.78 2.79 -11.46
CA SER A 100 -3.17 1.80 -12.36
C SER A 100 -1.69 2.11 -12.62
N GLN A 101 -0.80 1.12 -12.47
CA GLN A 101 0.61 1.30 -12.83
C GLN A 101 0.77 1.48 -14.36
N SER A 102 0.16 0.60 -15.16
CA SER A 102 0.26 0.64 -16.62
C SER A 102 -0.60 1.73 -17.25
N GLY A 103 -1.72 2.09 -16.62
CA GLY A 103 -2.74 2.97 -17.21
C GLY A 103 -3.50 2.34 -18.39
N GLU A 104 -3.37 1.02 -18.58
CA GLU A 104 -3.98 0.26 -19.69
C GLU A 104 -4.85 -0.93 -19.19
N THR A 105 -5.11 -1.02 -17.88
CA THR A 105 -5.96 -2.07 -17.31
C THR A 105 -7.40 -1.92 -17.80
N ALA A 106 -7.90 -2.94 -18.52
CA ALA A 106 -9.19 -2.88 -19.23
C ALA A 106 -10.37 -2.56 -18.31
N ASP A 107 -10.49 -3.27 -17.19
CA ASP A 107 -11.58 -3.03 -16.22
C ASP A 107 -11.53 -1.63 -15.60
N THR A 108 -10.33 -1.08 -15.39
CA THR A 108 -10.16 0.27 -14.86
C THR A 108 -10.61 1.33 -15.87
N LEU A 109 -10.32 1.13 -17.16
CA LEU A 109 -10.80 2.00 -18.23
C LEU A 109 -12.33 1.98 -18.34
N GLU A 110 -12.95 0.80 -18.22
CA GLU A 110 -14.40 0.70 -18.30
C GLU A 110 -15.08 1.37 -17.08
N ALA A 111 -14.52 1.18 -15.89
CA ALA A 111 -14.98 1.86 -14.68
C ALA A 111 -14.95 3.40 -14.84
N ILE A 112 -13.92 3.94 -15.50
CA ILE A 112 -13.80 5.39 -15.79
C ILE A 112 -14.96 5.86 -16.67
N ARG A 113 -15.25 5.12 -17.73
CA ARG A 113 -16.32 5.47 -18.69
C ARG A 113 -17.68 5.46 -18.02
N ILE A 114 -17.96 4.43 -17.22
CA ILE A 114 -19.19 4.33 -16.42
C ILE A 114 -19.31 5.54 -15.49
N ALA A 115 -18.25 5.86 -14.74
CA ALA A 115 -18.29 6.96 -13.78
C ALA A 115 -18.50 8.32 -14.45
N LYS A 116 -17.83 8.58 -15.57
CA LYS A 116 -18.02 9.80 -16.37
C LYS A 116 -19.43 9.90 -16.94
N SER A 117 -20.00 8.80 -17.41
CA SER A 117 -21.38 8.78 -17.94
C SER A 117 -22.42 9.18 -16.88
N LYS A 118 -22.11 8.97 -15.60
CA LYS A 118 -22.94 9.37 -14.45
C LYS A 118 -22.50 10.69 -13.81
N GLY A 119 -21.60 11.45 -14.45
CA GLY A 119 -21.23 12.80 -14.03
C GLY A 119 -20.08 12.92 -13.02
N ALA A 120 -19.40 11.82 -12.67
CA ALA A 120 -18.23 11.91 -11.80
C ALA A 120 -17.04 12.59 -12.48
N LYS A 121 -16.27 13.36 -11.70
CA LYS A 121 -14.94 13.81 -12.11
C LYS A 121 -13.93 12.71 -11.89
N VAL A 122 -12.90 12.66 -12.74
CA VAL A 122 -11.93 11.56 -12.74
C VAL A 122 -10.53 12.12 -12.49
N ALA A 123 -9.91 11.69 -11.41
CA ALA A 123 -8.57 12.06 -10.98
C ALA A 123 -7.71 10.80 -10.82
N SER A 124 -6.97 10.41 -11.85
CA SER A 124 -6.25 9.13 -11.82
C SER A 124 -4.90 9.18 -11.11
N ILE A 125 -4.49 8.07 -10.53
CA ILE A 125 -3.10 7.84 -10.08
C ILE A 125 -2.47 6.82 -11.03
N VAL A 126 -1.49 7.26 -11.84
CA VAL A 126 -0.86 6.41 -12.86
C VAL A 126 0.65 6.60 -12.94
N ASN A 127 1.38 5.58 -13.40
CA ASN A 127 2.82 5.71 -13.62
C ASN A 127 3.16 6.01 -15.10
N ALA A 128 2.41 5.40 -16.04
CA ALA A 128 2.64 5.58 -17.47
C ALA A 128 2.07 6.90 -17.99
N VAL A 129 2.96 7.80 -18.42
CA VAL A 129 2.62 9.09 -19.02
C VAL A 129 1.91 8.88 -20.37
N GLY A 130 0.79 9.58 -20.56
CA GLY A 130 0.04 9.52 -21.81
C GLY A 130 -0.71 8.21 -22.05
N SER A 131 -0.82 7.34 -21.05
CA SER A 131 -1.64 6.10 -21.09
C SER A 131 -3.13 6.38 -21.30
N SER A 132 -3.90 5.35 -21.65
CA SER A 132 -5.34 5.45 -21.88
C SER A 132 -6.08 6.01 -20.66
N VAL A 133 -5.77 5.52 -19.44
CA VAL A 133 -6.35 6.06 -18.20
C VAL A 133 -6.00 7.54 -18.03
N ALA A 134 -4.75 7.94 -18.30
CA ALA A 134 -4.33 9.33 -18.18
C ALA A 134 -5.10 10.24 -19.15
N ARG A 135 -5.28 9.80 -20.41
CA ARG A 135 -6.00 10.58 -21.45
C ARG A 135 -7.50 10.69 -21.18
N GLU A 136 -8.11 9.66 -20.59
CA GLU A 136 -9.55 9.68 -20.27
C GLU A 136 -9.87 10.43 -18.95
N SER A 137 -8.86 10.74 -18.15
CA SER A 137 -9.00 11.44 -16.86
C SER A 137 -9.14 12.96 -17.02
N HIS A 138 -9.79 13.60 -16.06
CA HIS A 138 -9.80 15.07 -15.96
C HIS A 138 -8.52 15.57 -15.30
N GLY A 139 -8.07 14.91 -14.23
CA GLY A 139 -6.81 15.19 -13.55
C GLY A 139 -5.97 13.92 -13.41
N VAL A 140 -4.64 14.09 -13.29
CA VAL A 140 -3.72 12.97 -13.13
C VAL A 140 -2.68 13.27 -12.05
N ILE A 141 -2.42 12.31 -11.17
CA ILE A 141 -1.27 12.31 -10.27
C ILE A 141 -0.29 11.24 -10.76
N TYR A 142 0.75 11.69 -11.46
CA TYR A 142 1.79 10.78 -11.92
C TYR A 142 2.66 10.27 -10.76
N GLN A 143 2.81 8.96 -10.64
CA GLN A 143 3.67 8.33 -9.64
C GLN A 143 5.14 8.71 -9.82
N GLN A 144 5.62 8.85 -11.07
CA GLN A 144 7.02 9.13 -11.40
C GLN A 144 7.98 8.04 -10.85
N ALA A 145 7.55 6.78 -10.85
CA ALA A 145 8.34 5.65 -10.37
C ALA A 145 9.32 5.08 -11.43
N GLY A 146 9.27 5.61 -12.66
CA GLY A 146 9.97 5.06 -13.81
C GLY A 146 9.43 3.67 -14.21
N PRO A 147 10.05 3.01 -15.21
CA PRO A 147 9.61 1.68 -15.65
C PRO A 147 9.75 0.66 -14.52
N GLU A 148 8.73 -0.19 -14.35
CA GLU A 148 8.72 -1.33 -13.43
C GLU A 148 8.52 -2.59 -14.27
N ILE A 149 9.53 -3.47 -14.25
CA ILE A 149 9.66 -4.64 -15.13
C ILE A 149 9.21 -5.91 -14.41
N GLY A 150 9.53 -6.06 -13.11
CA GLY A 150 9.09 -7.22 -12.34
C GLY A 150 7.56 -7.31 -12.32
N VAL A 151 7.00 -8.51 -12.54
CA VAL A 151 5.54 -8.68 -12.60
C VAL A 151 4.89 -8.23 -11.28
N ALA A 152 5.41 -8.68 -10.14
CA ALA A 152 4.96 -8.26 -8.82
C ALA A 152 5.35 -6.78 -8.57
N SER A 153 4.34 -5.92 -8.42
CA SER A 153 4.52 -4.48 -8.17
C SER A 153 5.22 -4.22 -6.83
N THR A 154 6.16 -3.27 -6.80
CA THR A 154 6.93 -2.87 -5.61
C THR A 154 6.95 -1.35 -5.45
N LYS A 155 7.82 -0.66 -6.18
CA LYS A 155 7.92 0.82 -6.16
C LYS A 155 6.68 1.54 -6.67
N ALA A 156 5.89 0.89 -7.54
CA ALA A 156 4.58 1.43 -7.92
C ALA A 156 3.62 1.47 -6.72
N TYR A 157 3.60 0.46 -5.84
CA TYR A 157 2.76 0.48 -4.63
C TYR A 157 3.13 1.63 -3.69
N THR A 158 4.40 1.77 -3.33
CA THR A 158 4.83 2.80 -2.36
C THR A 158 4.65 4.21 -2.91
N SER A 159 4.87 4.41 -4.22
CA SER A 159 4.55 5.68 -4.88
C SER A 159 3.05 5.96 -4.97
N GLN A 160 2.19 4.96 -5.20
CA GLN A 160 0.72 5.12 -5.16
C GLN A 160 0.24 5.57 -3.78
N VAL A 161 0.72 4.94 -2.70
CA VAL A 161 0.39 5.35 -1.33
C VAL A 161 0.86 6.78 -1.06
N THR A 162 2.03 7.16 -1.59
CA THR A 162 2.54 8.54 -1.50
C THR A 162 1.66 9.52 -2.29
N CYS A 163 1.18 9.17 -3.48
CA CYS A 163 0.23 9.96 -4.25
C CYS A 163 -1.09 10.15 -3.48
N PHE A 164 -1.60 9.12 -2.80
CA PHE A 164 -2.77 9.24 -1.93
C PHE A 164 -2.52 10.17 -0.74
N ALA A 165 -1.35 10.11 -0.12
CA ALA A 165 -0.99 11.03 0.97
C ALA A 165 -0.97 12.50 0.48
N LEU A 166 -0.35 12.76 -0.68
CA LEU A 166 -0.34 14.09 -1.29
C LEU A 166 -1.75 14.58 -1.65
N PHE A 167 -2.57 13.71 -2.26
CA PHE A 167 -3.95 14.03 -2.57
C PHE A 167 -4.78 14.34 -1.32
N THR A 168 -4.58 13.57 -0.25
CA THR A 168 -5.28 13.76 1.02
C THR A 168 -4.94 15.10 1.67
N ILE A 169 -3.65 15.45 1.70
CA ILE A 169 -3.19 16.75 2.22
C ILE A 169 -3.81 17.88 1.39
N TRP A 170 -3.69 17.81 0.07
CA TRP A 170 -4.21 18.82 -0.84
C TRP A 170 -5.73 18.99 -0.74
N LEU A 171 -6.48 17.89 -0.68
CA LEU A 171 -7.92 17.89 -0.49
C LEU A 171 -8.32 18.48 0.87
N GLY A 172 -7.64 18.07 1.94
CA GLY A 172 -7.95 18.52 3.30
C GLY A 172 -7.62 19.99 3.52
N GLU A 173 -6.52 20.50 2.96
CA GLU A 173 -6.22 21.94 2.96
C GLU A 173 -7.28 22.72 2.17
N THR A 174 -7.63 22.24 0.97
CA THR A 174 -8.63 22.88 0.11
C THR A 174 -10.01 22.97 0.79
N ARG A 175 -10.37 21.93 1.56
CA ARG A 175 -11.64 21.84 2.32
C ARG A 175 -11.56 22.46 3.72
N GLY A 176 -10.38 22.89 4.18
CA GLY A 176 -10.17 23.41 5.52
C GLY A 176 -10.29 22.38 6.65
N SER A 177 -10.26 21.08 6.34
CA SER A 177 -10.23 20.01 7.36
C SER A 177 -8.83 19.72 7.88
N ILE A 178 -7.81 20.16 7.13
CA ILE A 178 -6.40 20.12 7.51
C ILE A 178 -5.90 21.57 7.53
N THR A 179 -5.35 22.00 8.65
CA THR A 179 -4.73 23.33 8.76
C THR A 179 -3.38 23.35 8.04
N LYS A 180 -2.91 24.55 7.65
CA LYS A 180 -1.57 24.71 7.05
C LYS A 180 -0.44 24.17 7.94
N GLU A 181 -0.60 24.25 9.26
CA GLU A 181 0.39 23.72 10.20
C GLU A 181 0.42 22.18 10.19
N GLU A 182 -0.74 21.54 10.18
CA GLU A 182 -0.84 20.07 10.06
C GLU A 182 -0.31 19.59 8.71
N ALA A 183 -0.66 20.28 7.61
CA ALA A 183 -0.12 19.99 6.28
C ALA A 183 1.40 20.08 6.26
N ARG A 184 1.99 21.15 6.81
CA ARG A 184 3.45 21.32 6.96
C ARG A 184 4.09 20.14 7.70
N LYS A 185 3.50 19.69 8.82
CA LYS A 185 4.00 18.55 9.60
C LYS A 185 3.93 17.25 8.80
N MET A 186 2.80 16.97 8.14
CA MET A 186 2.65 15.79 7.29
C MET A 186 3.62 15.78 6.10
N ILE A 187 3.85 16.94 5.48
CA ILE A 187 4.83 17.07 4.40
C ILE A 187 6.25 16.79 4.91
N ALA A 188 6.61 17.26 6.10
CA ALA A 188 7.90 16.96 6.71
C ALA A 188 8.07 15.45 6.97
N GLU A 189 7.01 14.77 7.45
CA GLU A 189 7.00 13.32 7.62
C GLU A 189 7.18 12.59 6.29
N LEU A 190 6.48 12.99 5.22
CA LEU A 190 6.65 12.42 3.87
C LEU A 190 8.08 12.61 3.34
N ARG A 191 8.70 13.77 3.58
CA ARG A 191 10.09 14.04 3.17
C ARG A 191 11.10 13.14 3.89
N ALA A 192 10.79 12.66 5.09
CA ALA A 192 11.64 11.75 5.84
C ALA A 192 11.49 10.28 5.42
N ILE A 193 10.41 9.91 4.74
CA ILE A 193 10.14 8.51 4.32
C ILE A 193 11.27 7.89 3.49
N PRO A 194 11.87 8.56 2.47
CA PRO A 194 12.97 7.99 1.70
C PRO A 194 14.14 7.51 2.56
N ASP A 195 14.51 8.27 3.59
CA ASP A 195 15.64 7.93 4.47
C ASP A 195 15.26 6.79 5.43
N LYS A 196 13.99 6.72 5.84
CA LYS A 196 13.47 5.58 6.62
C LYS A 196 13.47 4.29 5.81
N ILE A 197 13.12 4.36 4.51
CA ILE A 197 13.23 3.21 3.60
C ILE A 197 14.70 2.82 3.43
N GLN A 198 15.59 3.80 3.19
CA GLN A 198 17.02 3.53 3.05
C GLN A 198 17.58 2.81 4.28
N TRP A 199 17.19 3.24 5.48
CA TRP A 199 17.56 2.56 6.71
C TRP A 199 17.15 1.08 6.70
N VAL A 200 15.94 0.73 6.24
CA VAL A 200 15.50 -0.69 6.16
C VAL A 200 16.36 -1.47 5.15
N LEU A 201 16.66 -0.87 3.99
CA LEU A 201 17.50 -1.49 2.96
C LEU A 201 18.93 -1.76 3.47
N ASP A 202 19.47 -0.83 4.27
CA ASP A 202 20.81 -0.95 4.87
C ASP A 202 20.83 -1.96 6.05
N ASN A 203 19.70 -2.20 6.70
CA ASN A 203 19.56 -3.04 7.90
C ASN A 203 18.75 -4.32 7.67
N GLN A 204 18.85 -4.91 6.48
CA GLN A 204 18.04 -6.07 6.06
C GLN A 204 18.57 -7.44 6.51
N GLU A 205 19.64 -7.52 7.31
CA GLU A 205 20.27 -8.78 7.71
C GLU A 205 19.28 -9.77 8.34
N ASN A 206 18.44 -9.30 9.27
CA ASN A 206 17.47 -10.17 9.92
C ASN A 206 16.39 -10.66 8.94
N ILE A 207 16.01 -9.85 7.95
CA ILE A 207 15.05 -10.25 6.90
C ILE A 207 15.64 -11.40 6.08
N VAL A 208 16.91 -11.30 5.70
CA VAL A 208 17.63 -12.35 4.97
C VAL A 208 17.74 -13.63 5.79
N ASN A 209 18.01 -13.52 7.10
CA ASN A 209 18.10 -14.67 7.99
C ASN A 209 16.75 -15.37 8.16
N CYS A 210 15.67 -14.60 8.40
CA CYS A 210 14.31 -15.14 8.43
C CYS A 210 13.98 -15.87 7.13
N ALA A 211 14.27 -15.27 5.97
CA ALA A 211 13.96 -15.88 4.68
C ALA A 211 14.72 -17.18 4.37
N LYS A 212 15.75 -17.53 5.15
CA LYS A 212 16.50 -18.81 5.06
C LYS A 212 16.09 -19.82 6.12
N ASP A 213 15.40 -19.39 7.17
CA ASP A 213 14.96 -20.28 8.25
C ASP A 213 13.87 -21.22 7.71
N PRO A 214 14.02 -22.55 7.88
CA PRO A 214 13.03 -23.54 7.44
C PRO A 214 11.60 -23.24 7.88
N LYS A 215 11.41 -22.62 9.06
CA LYS A 215 10.06 -22.32 9.57
C LYS A 215 9.31 -21.31 8.71
N TYR A 216 10.01 -20.48 7.93
CA TYR A 216 9.43 -19.56 6.95
C TYR A 216 9.61 -20.04 5.51
N LEU A 217 10.79 -20.57 5.17
CA LEU A 217 11.15 -20.99 3.82
C LEU A 217 10.32 -22.18 3.32
N ASP A 218 10.10 -23.17 4.19
CA ASP A 218 9.40 -24.42 3.88
C ASP A 218 7.90 -24.36 4.24
N ALA A 219 7.42 -23.21 4.71
CA ALA A 219 6.03 -23.03 5.08
C ALA A 219 5.10 -23.24 3.88
N PHE A 220 4.03 -24.01 4.10
CA PHE A 220 2.99 -24.21 3.07
C PHE A 220 1.97 -23.07 3.06
N ASN A 221 1.61 -22.59 4.26
CA ASN A 221 0.70 -21.46 4.46
C ASN A 221 1.37 -20.40 5.33
N ALA A 222 0.92 -19.15 5.20
CA ALA A 222 1.27 -18.06 6.12
C ALA A 222 0.08 -17.11 6.32
N LEU A 223 -0.04 -16.52 7.50
CA LEU A 223 -1.00 -15.44 7.75
C LEU A 223 -0.28 -14.11 7.90
N PHE A 224 -0.88 -13.04 7.41
CA PHE A 224 -0.41 -11.67 7.60
C PHE A 224 -1.47 -10.88 8.34
N LEU A 225 -1.10 -10.18 9.41
CA LEU A 225 -2.03 -9.45 10.25
C LEU A 225 -1.69 -7.98 10.31
N GLY A 226 -2.71 -7.15 10.15
CA GLY A 226 -2.58 -5.72 10.30
C GLY A 226 -3.87 -5.11 10.80
N ARG A 227 -3.78 -3.86 11.25
CA ARG A 227 -4.93 -3.10 11.77
C ARG A 227 -4.84 -1.66 11.27
N SER A 228 -6.00 -1.03 11.11
CA SER A 228 -6.08 0.36 10.61
C SER A 228 -5.32 0.51 9.28
N TYR A 229 -4.51 1.56 9.13
CA TYR A 229 -3.65 1.84 7.97
C TYR A 229 -2.79 0.65 7.52
N ASN A 230 -2.46 -0.28 8.42
CA ASN A 230 -1.63 -1.45 8.12
C ASN A 230 -2.40 -2.74 7.85
N TYR A 231 -3.73 -2.76 7.95
CA TYR A 231 -4.50 -3.88 7.40
C TYR A 231 -4.26 -4.07 5.89
N PRO A 232 -4.30 -3.01 5.06
CA PRO A 232 -3.87 -3.10 3.65
C PRO A 232 -2.44 -3.61 3.48
N SER A 233 -1.51 -3.20 4.34
CA SER A 233 -0.12 -3.68 4.32
C SER A 233 -0.01 -5.20 4.55
N ALA A 234 -0.89 -5.77 5.38
CA ALA A 234 -0.96 -7.21 5.59
C ALA A 234 -1.47 -7.94 4.34
N LEU A 235 -2.50 -7.40 3.69
CA LEU A 235 -2.99 -7.92 2.41
C LEU A 235 -1.91 -7.86 1.32
N GLU A 236 -1.17 -6.75 1.23
CA GLU A 236 -0.10 -6.58 0.26
C GLU A 236 1.08 -7.52 0.54
N GLY A 237 1.53 -7.66 1.79
CA GLY A 237 2.59 -8.59 2.17
C GLY A 237 2.23 -10.05 1.83
N ALA A 238 0.99 -10.45 2.14
CA ALA A 238 0.47 -11.76 1.77
C ALA A 238 0.41 -11.94 0.25
N LEU A 239 -0.01 -10.92 -0.49
CA LEU A 239 -0.04 -10.97 -1.96
C LEU A 239 1.38 -11.13 -2.53
N LYS A 240 2.37 -10.36 -2.07
CA LYS A 240 3.76 -10.52 -2.52
C LYS A 240 4.27 -11.92 -2.27
N LEU A 241 4.09 -12.46 -1.05
CA LEU A 241 4.55 -13.80 -0.74
C LEU A 241 3.87 -14.84 -1.64
N LYS A 242 2.57 -14.71 -1.87
CA LYS A 242 1.79 -15.59 -2.77
C LYS A 242 2.27 -15.53 -4.21
N GLU A 243 2.47 -14.33 -4.76
CA GLU A 243 2.82 -14.12 -6.17
C GLU A 243 4.14 -14.77 -6.54
N ILE A 244 5.20 -14.55 -5.74
CA ILE A 244 6.56 -14.92 -6.15
C ILE A 244 7.12 -16.15 -5.45
N SER A 245 6.60 -16.54 -4.27
CA SER A 245 7.09 -17.74 -3.56
C SER A 245 6.15 -18.92 -3.64
N TYR A 246 4.91 -18.71 -4.08
CA TYR A 246 3.83 -19.71 -4.13
C TYR A 246 3.42 -20.30 -2.76
N ILE A 247 3.83 -19.68 -1.65
CA ILE A 247 3.25 -19.95 -0.33
C ILE A 247 1.80 -19.47 -0.34
N HIS A 248 0.90 -20.28 0.22
CA HIS A 248 -0.48 -19.85 0.39
C HIS A 248 -0.56 -18.83 1.55
N ALA A 249 -0.39 -17.57 1.20
CA ALA A 249 -0.42 -16.47 2.15
C ALA A 249 -1.75 -15.73 2.12
N GLU A 250 -2.32 -15.45 3.29
CA GLU A 250 -3.58 -14.74 3.46
C GLU A 250 -3.42 -13.56 4.42
N GLY A 251 -3.92 -12.40 4.02
CA GLY A 251 -3.92 -11.20 4.85
C GLY A 251 -5.25 -11.02 5.56
N TYR A 252 -5.21 -10.72 6.86
CA TYR A 252 -6.38 -10.56 7.71
C TYR A 252 -6.29 -9.31 8.57
N ALA A 253 -7.46 -8.75 8.89
CA ALA A 253 -7.57 -7.76 9.94
C ALA A 253 -7.26 -8.45 11.28
N ALA A 254 -6.29 -7.94 12.03
CA ALA A 254 -5.82 -8.58 13.27
C ALA A 254 -6.95 -8.84 14.28
N GLY A 255 -7.95 -7.96 14.33
CA GLY A 255 -9.12 -8.10 15.20
C GLY A 255 -10.05 -9.25 14.85
N GLU A 256 -10.02 -9.73 13.61
CA GLU A 256 -10.90 -10.81 13.12
C GLU A 256 -10.34 -12.21 13.39
N MET A 257 -9.16 -12.33 14.00
CA MET A 257 -8.49 -13.62 14.23
C MET A 257 -9.40 -14.64 14.91
N LYS A 258 -10.15 -14.23 15.94
CA LYS A 258 -11.07 -15.12 16.69
C LYS A 258 -12.32 -15.54 15.91
N HIS A 259 -12.60 -14.90 14.78
CA HIS A 259 -13.80 -15.15 13.98
C HIS A 259 -13.60 -16.26 12.92
N GLY A 260 -12.57 -17.09 13.08
CA GLY A 260 -12.30 -18.25 12.22
C GLY A 260 -10.80 -18.54 12.05
N PRO A 261 -9.99 -17.57 11.57
CA PRO A 261 -8.60 -17.82 11.16
C PRO A 261 -7.70 -18.39 12.27
N ILE A 262 -7.99 -18.09 13.54
CA ILE A 262 -7.22 -18.61 14.68
C ILE A 262 -7.22 -20.14 14.77
N ALA A 263 -8.20 -20.82 14.16
CA ALA A 263 -8.25 -22.29 14.11
C ALA A 263 -7.13 -22.91 13.28
N LEU A 264 -6.49 -22.13 12.40
CA LEU A 264 -5.36 -22.57 11.57
C LEU A 264 -4.02 -22.46 12.31
N VAL A 265 -3.97 -21.74 13.44
CA VAL A 265 -2.73 -21.46 14.16
C VAL A 265 -2.17 -22.75 14.78
N THR A 266 -0.94 -23.06 14.38
CA THR A 266 -0.14 -24.20 14.84
C THR A 266 1.33 -23.79 14.92
N ASP A 267 2.16 -24.66 15.48
CA ASP A 267 3.63 -24.54 15.51
C ASP A 267 4.31 -24.55 14.13
N LYS A 268 3.54 -24.71 13.05
CA LYS A 268 4.03 -24.70 11.67
C LYS A 268 3.48 -23.54 10.83
N LEU A 269 2.64 -22.68 11.40
CA LEU A 269 2.06 -21.54 10.69
C LEU A 269 2.81 -20.26 11.07
N PRO A 270 3.62 -19.69 10.15
CA PRO A 270 4.07 -18.32 10.26
C PRO A 270 2.91 -17.34 10.26
N VAL A 271 2.90 -16.47 11.25
CA VAL A 271 2.01 -15.32 11.32
C VAL A 271 2.85 -14.06 11.34
N VAL A 272 2.81 -13.33 10.23
CA VAL A 272 3.51 -12.06 10.03
C VAL A 272 2.63 -10.91 10.51
N SER A 273 2.92 -10.32 11.67
CA SER A 273 2.08 -9.23 12.20
C SER A 273 2.75 -7.87 12.07
N ILE A 274 1.98 -6.87 11.65
CA ILE A 274 2.46 -5.49 11.50
C ILE A 274 2.09 -4.72 12.76
N ALA A 275 3.05 -4.59 13.66
CA ALA A 275 2.92 -4.01 15.00
C ALA A 275 3.84 -2.79 15.16
N VAL A 276 3.71 -1.82 14.26
CA VAL A 276 4.36 -0.51 14.42
C VAL A 276 3.63 0.32 15.48
N GLN A 277 4.35 1.23 16.12
CA GLN A 277 3.79 2.16 17.11
C GLN A 277 2.68 3.02 16.49
N GLY A 278 1.57 3.20 17.22
CA GLY A 278 0.37 3.86 16.71
C GLY A 278 -0.88 3.65 17.56
N GLU A 279 -2.02 4.21 17.13
CA GLU A 279 -3.31 4.18 17.84
C GLU A 279 -3.77 2.76 18.17
N THR A 280 -3.37 1.78 17.35
CA THR A 280 -3.84 0.39 17.47
C THR A 280 -2.77 -0.63 17.89
N TYR A 281 -1.61 -0.16 18.36
CA TYR A 281 -0.48 -1.00 18.76
C TYR A 281 -0.85 -2.04 19.83
N ASP A 282 -1.37 -1.62 20.99
CA ASP A 282 -1.73 -2.52 22.10
C ASP A 282 -2.71 -3.62 21.69
N LYS A 283 -3.66 -3.29 20.80
CA LYS A 283 -4.62 -4.25 20.27
C LYS A 283 -3.95 -5.28 19.38
N THR A 284 -2.97 -4.87 18.59
CA THR A 284 -2.19 -5.76 17.73
C THR A 284 -1.29 -6.67 18.57
N VAL A 285 -0.61 -6.15 19.61
CA VAL A 285 0.16 -6.96 20.56
C VAL A 285 -0.72 -8.00 21.25
N SER A 286 -1.92 -7.62 21.69
CA SER A 286 -2.88 -8.56 22.26
C SER A 286 -3.24 -9.69 21.29
N ASN A 287 -3.40 -9.40 19.99
CA ASN A 287 -3.62 -10.44 18.98
C ASN A 287 -2.38 -11.34 18.78
N ILE A 288 -1.17 -10.80 18.86
CA ILE A 288 0.09 -11.58 18.80
C ILE A 288 0.21 -12.53 19.99
N GLN A 289 -0.11 -12.08 21.20
CA GLN A 289 -0.13 -12.92 22.39
C GLN A 289 -1.08 -14.12 22.23
N GLU A 290 -2.22 -13.94 21.56
CA GLU A 290 -3.18 -15.02 21.30
C GLU A 290 -2.64 -16.07 20.32
N ILE A 291 -1.85 -15.65 19.33
CA ILE A 291 -1.18 -16.54 18.37
C ILE A 291 -0.11 -17.34 19.10
N ARG A 292 0.74 -16.66 19.88
CA ARG A 292 1.80 -17.29 20.68
C ARG A 292 1.24 -18.29 21.69
N ALA A 293 0.12 -17.97 22.33
CA ALA A 293 -0.58 -18.88 23.25
C ALA A 293 -1.06 -20.19 22.58
N ARG A 294 -1.09 -20.23 21.24
CA ARG A 294 -1.44 -21.40 20.41
C ARG A 294 -0.25 -21.93 19.61
N SER A 295 0.95 -21.58 20.05
CA SER A 295 2.22 -22.00 19.45
C SER A 295 2.47 -21.48 18.02
N GLY A 296 1.70 -20.50 17.53
CA GLY A 296 1.96 -19.90 16.23
C GLY A 296 3.33 -19.21 16.17
N ILE A 297 4.01 -19.33 15.03
CA ILE A 297 5.31 -18.69 14.81
C ILE A 297 5.07 -17.20 14.55
N CYS A 298 5.54 -16.34 15.44
CA CYS A 298 5.28 -14.90 15.42
C CYS A 298 6.46 -14.13 14.80
N LEU A 299 6.32 -13.72 13.53
CA LEU A 299 7.24 -12.81 12.84
C LEU A 299 6.65 -11.41 12.83
N ASN A 300 7.26 -10.44 13.53
CA ASN A 300 6.63 -9.13 13.69
C ASN A 300 7.38 -8.03 12.95
N VAL A 301 6.69 -7.21 12.15
CA VAL A 301 7.23 -5.92 11.68
C VAL A 301 6.98 -4.89 12.77
N ALA A 302 8.03 -4.34 13.36
CA ALA A 302 7.91 -3.49 14.56
C ALA A 302 8.83 -2.28 14.52
N THR A 303 8.47 -1.24 15.28
CA THR A 303 9.25 -0.01 15.39
C THR A 303 10.53 -0.25 16.17
N VAL A 304 11.67 0.23 15.67
CA VAL A 304 12.97 0.15 16.35
C VAL A 304 12.85 0.66 17.79
N GLY A 305 13.40 -0.10 18.74
CA GLY A 305 13.43 0.26 20.16
C GLY A 305 12.29 -0.33 20.98
N ASP A 306 11.30 -0.95 20.33
CA ASP A 306 10.19 -1.61 21.02
C ASP A 306 10.68 -2.86 21.79
N SER A 307 10.67 -2.76 23.12
CA SER A 307 11.06 -3.87 24.00
C SER A 307 9.92 -4.82 24.30
N ASP A 308 8.68 -4.36 24.24
CA ASP A 308 7.50 -5.15 24.60
C ASP A 308 7.23 -6.21 23.54
N ILE A 309 7.29 -5.81 22.26
CA ILE A 309 7.10 -6.73 21.13
C ILE A 309 8.12 -7.89 21.13
N LYS A 310 9.33 -7.68 21.68
CA LYS A 310 10.38 -8.72 21.77
C LYS A 310 9.93 -9.92 22.60
N ALA A 311 9.17 -9.70 23.67
CA ALA A 311 8.68 -10.80 24.50
C ALA A 311 7.64 -11.69 23.78
N HIS A 312 7.07 -11.19 22.69
CA HIS A 312 5.98 -11.83 21.97
C HIS A 312 6.36 -12.28 20.55
N SER A 313 7.61 -12.08 20.15
CA SER A 313 8.11 -12.44 18.82
C SER A 313 8.99 -13.68 18.86
N ASP A 314 8.99 -14.46 17.78
CA ASP A 314 10.07 -15.39 17.46
C ASP A 314 11.16 -14.65 16.68
N ASP A 315 10.77 -13.79 15.74
CA ASP A 315 11.66 -12.93 14.97
C ASP A 315 11.01 -11.55 14.71
N ILE A 316 11.84 -10.54 14.45
CA ILE A 316 11.38 -9.16 14.24
C ILE A 316 12.02 -8.53 13.01
N LEU A 317 11.20 -7.94 12.15
CA LEU A 317 11.63 -7.08 11.05
C LEU A 317 11.51 -5.63 11.49
N TRP A 318 12.64 -5.01 11.84
CA TRP A 318 12.64 -3.65 12.37
C TRP A 318 12.38 -2.61 11.27
N VAL A 319 11.59 -1.60 11.61
CA VAL A 319 11.42 -0.38 10.81
C VAL A 319 11.61 0.87 11.69
N PRO A 320 12.13 1.99 11.15
CA PRO A 320 12.22 3.24 11.89
C PRO A 320 10.85 3.75 12.33
N GLU A 321 10.82 4.57 13.38
CA GLU A 321 9.62 5.29 13.76
C GLU A 321 9.12 6.17 12.61
N CYS A 322 7.82 6.08 12.34
CA CYS A 322 7.17 6.87 11.31
C CYS A 322 5.79 7.31 11.74
N TYR A 323 5.37 8.47 11.24
CA TYR A 323 4.00 8.91 11.37
C TYR A 323 3.04 7.82 10.88
N GLU A 324 2.22 7.30 11.79
CA GLU A 324 1.43 6.08 11.59
C GLU A 324 0.64 6.06 10.27
N PRO A 325 -0.04 7.15 9.84
CA PRO A 325 -0.74 7.18 8.55
C PRO A 325 0.15 6.90 7.33
N PHE A 326 1.45 7.20 7.39
CA PHE A 326 2.42 6.95 6.32
C PHE A 326 3.26 5.68 6.54
N SER A 327 3.07 4.99 7.67
CA SER A 327 3.73 3.72 7.95
C SER A 327 3.56 2.65 6.87
N PRO A 328 2.44 2.54 6.12
CA PRO A 328 2.31 1.55 5.05
C PRO A 328 3.38 1.68 3.95
N ILE A 329 3.95 2.88 3.76
CA ILE A 329 5.02 3.10 2.78
C ILE A 329 6.32 2.43 3.24
N VAL A 330 6.66 2.57 4.53
CA VAL A 330 7.89 2.00 5.11
C VAL A 330 7.75 0.50 5.34
N VAL A 331 6.60 0.06 5.88
CA VAL A 331 6.30 -1.35 6.19
C VAL A 331 6.25 -2.22 4.94
N ALA A 332 5.93 -1.68 3.76
CA ALA A 332 5.96 -2.44 2.52
C ALA A 332 7.34 -3.05 2.22
N VAL A 333 8.42 -2.35 2.56
CA VAL A 333 9.79 -2.70 2.21
C VAL A 333 10.26 -4.01 2.87
N PRO A 334 10.17 -4.19 4.20
CA PRO A 334 10.55 -5.46 4.80
C PRO A 334 9.68 -6.63 4.34
N LEU A 335 8.39 -6.40 4.07
CA LEU A 335 7.47 -7.43 3.56
C LEU A 335 7.84 -7.87 2.13
N GLN A 336 8.17 -6.91 1.25
CA GLN A 336 8.65 -7.16 -0.10
C GLN A 336 9.99 -7.90 -0.08
N LEU A 337 10.93 -7.49 0.77
CA LEU A 337 12.23 -8.15 0.92
C LEU A 337 12.08 -9.58 1.45
N LEU A 338 11.21 -9.80 2.45
CA LEU A 338 10.92 -11.14 2.97
C LEU A 338 10.40 -12.05 1.85
N ALA A 339 9.39 -11.60 1.10
CA ALA A 339 8.84 -12.36 -0.01
C ALA A 339 9.90 -12.62 -1.10
N TYR A 340 10.70 -11.62 -1.44
CA TYR A 340 11.79 -11.72 -2.41
C TYR A 340 12.80 -12.80 -2.02
N TYR A 341 13.34 -12.73 -0.80
CA TYR A 341 14.38 -13.65 -0.36
C TYR A 341 13.84 -15.08 -0.20
N ILE A 342 12.60 -15.25 0.28
CA ILE A 342 11.97 -16.58 0.34
C ILE A 342 11.83 -17.14 -1.09
N ALA A 343 11.26 -16.38 -2.03
CA ALA A 343 11.09 -16.83 -3.41
C ALA A 343 12.43 -17.21 -4.07
N ALA A 344 13.46 -16.37 -3.90
CA ALA A 344 14.79 -16.62 -4.43
C ALA A 344 15.43 -17.87 -3.81
N ASN A 345 15.31 -18.07 -2.50
CA ASN A 345 15.82 -19.26 -1.80
C ASN A 345 15.07 -20.54 -2.20
N ARG A 346 13.78 -20.43 -2.58
CA ARG A 346 12.99 -21.53 -3.16
C ARG A 346 13.29 -21.80 -4.64
N GLY A 347 14.15 -20.99 -5.27
CA GLY A 347 14.46 -21.10 -6.70
C GLY A 347 13.29 -20.76 -7.63
N CYS A 348 12.34 -19.94 -7.16
CA CYS A 348 11.21 -19.47 -7.98
C CYS A 348 11.66 -18.37 -8.95
N ASP A 349 10.95 -18.25 -10.09
CA ASP A 349 11.12 -17.11 -11.00
C ASP A 349 10.47 -15.87 -10.38
N VAL A 350 11.31 -14.97 -9.84
CA VAL A 350 10.87 -13.78 -9.13
C VAL A 350 10.32 -12.71 -10.07
N ASP A 351 10.91 -12.55 -11.26
CA ASP A 351 10.53 -11.48 -12.19
C ASP A 351 9.35 -11.89 -13.07
N GLN A 352 9.23 -13.19 -13.37
CA GLN A 352 8.16 -13.79 -14.19
C GLN A 352 7.51 -14.98 -13.45
N PRO A 353 6.82 -14.74 -12.33
CA PRO A 353 6.09 -15.77 -11.61
C PRO A 353 5.07 -16.46 -12.52
N ARG A 354 4.96 -17.78 -12.37
CA ARG A 354 4.10 -18.61 -13.24
C ARG A 354 2.66 -18.11 -13.23
N ASN A 355 2.03 -18.13 -14.41
CA ASN A 355 0.62 -17.78 -14.63
C ASN A 355 0.25 -16.31 -14.36
N LEU A 356 1.22 -15.42 -14.10
CA LEU A 356 0.99 -14.00 -13.91
C LEU A 356 1.55 -13.18 -15.08
N ALA A 357 0.91 -12.05 -15.35
CA ALA A 357 1.35 -11.08 -16.35
C ALA A 357 1.46 -9.70 -15.69
N LYS A 358 2.38 -8.86 -16.19
CA LYS A 358 2.63 -7.52 -15.61
C LYS A 358 1.39 -6.63 -15.62
N SER A 359 0.57 -6.74 -16.67
CA SER A 359 -0.68 -6.00 -16.82
C SER A 359 -1.71 -6.85 -17.54
N VAL A 360 -2.93 -6.89 -16.99
CA VAL A 360 -4.09 -7.50 -17.65
C VAL A 360 -4.73 -6.46 -18.56
N THR A 361 -4.41 -6.53 -19.85
CA THR A 361 -4.87 -5.57 -20.88
C THR A 361 -5.97 -6.13 -21.78
N VAL A 362 -6.33 -7.40 -21.59
CA VAL A 362 -7.39 -8.11 -22.29
C VAL A 362 -8.25 -8.83 -21.26
N GLU A 363 -9.53 -9.03 -21.59
CA GLU A 363 -10.48 -9.80 -20.78
C GLU A 363 -10.24 -11.31 -20.90
#